data_AF-A0A1M6LFI1-F1
#
_entry.id   AF-A0A1M6LFI1-F1
#
_cell.length_a   1.000
_cell.length_b   1.000
_cell.length_c   1.000
_cell.angle_alpha   90.00
_cell.angle_beta   90.00
_cell.angle_gamma   90.00
#
_symmetry.space_group_name_H-M   'P 1'
#
loop_
_entity.id
_entity.type
_entity.pdbx_description
1 polymer ?
#
loop_
_entity_poly.entity_id
_entity_poly.type
_entity_poly.pdbx_seq_one_letter_code
_entity_poly.pdbx_strand_id
1 'polypeptide(L)'
;MFFIPRNVSPQDKLQAVIEYLTGKGSQESIAKKYDVNHKSLSAWINNYKAFGETAFNRTGRNKNYSLEFKNTVVQSYLSGEGSF
;
A
#
# COMPACT_ATOMS: atom_id res chain seq x y z
N MET A 1 -2.85 23.57 6.70
CA MET A 1 -1.45 23.13 6.58
C MET A 1 -1.36 22.26 5.34
N PHE A 2 -0.77 22.77 4.25
CA PHE A 2 -0.63 21.99 3.01
C PHE A 2 0.57 21.06 3.16
N PHE A 3 0.31 19.77 3.19
CA PHE A 3 1.34 18.74 3.27
C PHE A 3 1.99 18.62 1.88
N ILE A 4 3.15 19.22 1.69
CA ILE A 4 3.92 19.08 0.45
C ILE A 4 4.35 17.62 0.35
N PRO A 5 3.98 16.86 -0.69
CA PRO A 5 4.36 15.47 -0.79
C PRO A 5 5.89 15.39 -0.93
N ARG A 6 6.57 15.01 0.16
CA ARG A 6 7.99 14.69 0.10
C ARG A 6 8.18 13.53 -0.87
N ASN A 7 9.22 13.60 -1.68
CA ASN A 7 9.60 12.53 -2.58
C ASN A 7 10.19 11.37 -1.75
N VAL A 8 9.31 10.56 -1.15
CA VAL A 8 9.70 9.41 -0.34
C VAL A 8 10.34 8.36 -1.23
N SER A 9 11.51 7.86 -0.82
CA SER A 9 12.27 6.88 -1.60
C SER A 9 11.49 5.56 -1.73
N PRO A 10 11.69 4.78 -2.81
CA PRO A 10 11.11 3.44 -2.93
C PRO A 10 11.39 2.55 -1.72
N GLN A 11 12.59 2.65 -1.15
CA GLN A 11 13.04 1.90 0.01
C GLN A 11 12.23 2.27 1.27
N ASP A 12 12.03 3.57 1.51
CA ASP A 12 11.25 4.05 2.67
C ASP A 12 9.78 3.63 2.55
N LYS A 13 9.21 3.66 1.33
CA LYS A 13 7.85 3.18 1.08
C LYS A 13 7.72 1.69 1.40
N LEU A 14 8.68 0.89 0.94
CA LEU A 14 8.71 -0.54 1.21
C LEU A 14 8.83 -0.80 2.72
N GLN A 15 9.74 -0.11 3.40
CA GLN A 15 9.93 -0.25 4.83
C GLN A 15 8.67 0.13 5.63
N ALA A 16 8.00 1.22 5.27
CA ALA A 16 6.75 1.65 5.90
C ALA A 16 5.65 0.59 5.75
N VAL A 17 5.53 -0.04 4.57
CA VAL A 17 4.57 -1.12 4.35
C VAL A 17 4.92 -2.37 5.16
N ILE A 18 6.19 -2.76 5.20
CA ILE A 18 6.65 -3.92 5.99
C ILE A 18 6.38 -3.69 7.49
N GLU A 19 6.65 -2.49 8.01
CA GLU A 19 6.35 -2.15 9.41
C GLU A 19 4.87 -2.28 9.73
N TYR A 20 3.99 -1.88 8.80
CA TYR A 20 2.56 -2.02 8.97
C TYR A 20 2.14 -3.50 8.94
N LEU A 21 2.63 -4.27 7.96
CA LEU A 21 2.30 -5.69 7.81
C LEU A 21 2.84 -6.56 8.96
N THR A 22 3.95 -6.15 9.57
CA THR A 22 4.54 -6.84 10.74
C THR A 22 3.94 -6.39 12.08
N GLY A 23 2.96 -5.49 12.05
CA GLY A 23 2.28 -5.03 13.27
C GLY A 23 3.13 -4.13 14.17
N LYS A 24 4.21 -3.52 13.65
CA LYS A 24 5.10 -2.63 14.42
C LYS A 24 4.46 -1.29 14.80
N GLY A 25 3.29 -0.99 14.24
CA GLY A 25 2.49 0.17 14.59
C GLY A 25 1.20 0.26 13.79
N SER A 26 0.32 1.17 14.20
CA SER A 26 -0.86 1.54 13.43
C SER A 26 -0.49 2.28 12.14
N GLN A 27 -1.41 2.30 11.18
CA GLN A 27 -1.25 3.04 9.92
C GLN A 27 -0.96 4.54 10.19
N GLU A 28 -1.59 5.14 11.20
CA GLU A 28 -1.39 6.54 11.54
C GLU A 28 -0.01 6.79 12.16
N SER A 29 0.43 5.93 13.08
CA SER A 29 1.75 6.06 13.69
C SER A 29 2.88 5.88 12.68
N ILE A 30 2.72 4.95 11.74
CA ILE A 30 3.71 4.70 10.69
C ILE A 30 3.68 5.85 9.67
N ALA A 31 2.50 6.29 9.24
CA ALA A 31 2.39 7.44 8.34
C ALA A 31 3.05 8.69 8.93
N LYS A 32 2.86 8.94 10.23
CA LYS A 32 3.52 10.04 10.95
C LYS A 32 5.04 9.86 11.03
N LYS A 33 5.54 8.64 11.29
CA LYS A 33 6.97 8.32 11.32
C LYS A 33 7.66 8.64 9.99
N TYR A 34 7.00 8.34 8.88
CA TYR A 34 7.51 8.61 7.54
C TYR A 34 7.12 9.99 7.00
N ASP A 35 6.51 10.85 7.83
CA ASP A 35 6.04 12.17 7.45
C ASP A 35 5.20 12.12 6.16
N VAL A 36 4.17 11.26 6.18
CA VAL A 36 3.20 11.10 5.09
C VAL A 36 1.78 11.01 5.62
N ASN A 37 0.82 11.18 4.72
CA ASN A 37 -0.58 10.99 5.03
C ASN A 37 -0.91 9.48 5.14
N HIS A 38 -1.81 9.12 6.07
CA HIS A 38 -2.34 7.75 6.18
C HIS A 38 -2.90 7.24 4.84
N LYS A 39 -3.48 8.11 3.99
CA LYS A 39 -3.97 7.76 2.66
C LYS A 39 -2.84 7.33 1.71
N SER A 40 -1.68 7.98 1.79
CA SER A 40 -0.50 7.62 1.00
C SER A 40 0.03 6.25 1.41
N LEU A 41 0.13 6.01 2.72
CA LEU A 41 0.53 4.69 3.24
C LEU A 41 -0.47 3.60 2.83
N SER A 42 -1.78 3.88 2.88
CA SER A 42 -2.82 2.96 2.40
C SER A 42 -2.62 2.60 0.93
N ALA A 43 -2.35 3.58 0.08
CA ALA A 43 -2.05 3.35 -1.33
C ALA A 43 -0.80 2.49 -1.53
N TRP A 44 0.25 2.69 -0.73
CA TRP A 44 1.47 1.87 -0.80
C TRP A 44 1.22 0.44 -0.35
N ILE A 45 0.43 0.23 0.72
CA ILE A 45 0.04 -1.11 1.17
C ILE A 45 -0.75 -1.83 0.07
N ASN A 46 -1.70 -1.15 -0.57
CA ASN A 46 -2.48 -1.72 -1.66
C ASN A 46 -1.61 -2.06 -2.87
N ASN A 47 -0.69 -1.17 -3.25
CA ASN A 47 0.25 -1.43 -4.33
C ASN A 47 1.17 -2.62 -4.01
N TYR A 48 1.65 -2.72 -2.77
CA TYR A 48 2.45 -3.86 -2.33
C TYR A 48 1.67 -5.17 -2.34
N LYS A 49 0.40 -5.16 -1.90
CA LYS A 49 -0.47 -6.36 -2.00
C LYS A 49 -0.71 -6.79 -3.45
N ALA A 50 -0.74 -5.84 -4.39
CA ALA A 50 -0.96 -6.12 -5.80
C ALA A 50 0.31 -6.55 -6.56
N PHE A 51 1.46 -5.96 -6.26
CA PHE A 51 2.68 -6.11 -7.05
C PHE A 51 3.93 -6.55 -6.25
N GLY A 52 3.80 -6.78 -4.94
CA GLY A 52 4.91 -7.07 -4.04
C GLY A 52 5.92 -5.92 -3.98
N GLU A 53 7.20 -6.23 -3.78
CA GLU A 53 8.29 -5.24 -3.73
C GLU A 53 8.43 -4.44 -5.03
N THR A 54 8.01 -5.01 -6.17
CA THR A 54 8.07 -4.34 -7.48
C THR A 54 7.10 -3.14 -7.58
N ALA A 55 6.16 -3.00 -6.64
CA ALA A 55 5.25 -1.86 -6.50
C ALA A 55 5.97 -0.50 -6.42
N PHE A 56 7.22 -0.49 -5.94
CA PHE A 56 8.01 0.73 -5.76
C PHE A 56 9.11 0.89 -6.79
N ASN A 57 9.29 -0.09 -7.69
CA ASN A 57 10.22 0.03 -8.80
C ASN A 57 9.71 1.08 -9.77
N ARG A 58 10.41 2.23 -9.86
CA ARG A 58 10.09 3.31 -10.80
C ARG A 58 10.27 2.81 -12.24
N THR A 59 9.23 2.20 -12.80
CA THR A 59 9.07 2.10 -14.24
C THR A 59 8.06 3.16 -14.64
N GLY A 60 8.52 4.19 -15.35
CA GLY A 60 7.77 5.39 -15.68
C GLY A 60 6.61 5.19 -16.66
N ARG A 61 5.80 4.15 -16.52
CA ARG A 61 4.59 3.95 -17.32
C ARG A 61 3.48 3.45 -16.42
N ASN A 62 2.45 4.29 -16.33
CA ASN A 62 1.11 3.94 -15.87
C ASN A 62 0.71 2.57 -16.44
N LYS A 63 0.91 1.49 -15.68
CA LYS A 63 0.19 0.25 -15.94
C LYS A 63 -1.07 0.37 -15.11
N ASN A 64 -2.12 0.84 -15.79
CA ASN A 64 -3.51 0.66 -15.38
C ASN A 64 -3.61 -0.61 -14.54
N TYR A 65 -4.09 -0.46 -13.30
CA TYR A 65 -4.62 -1.52 -12.44
C TYR A 65 -5.00 -2.73 -13.29
N SER A 66 -4.22 -3.81 -13.23
CA SER A 66 -4.55 -5.00 -14.00
C SER A 66 -5.93 -5.46 -13.54
N LEU A 67 -6.85 -5.54 -14.50
CA LEU A 67 -8.26 -5.86 -14.32
C LEU A 67 -8.47 -7.13 -13.48
N GLU A 68 -7.50 -8.04 -13.53
CA GLU A 68 -7.43 -9.26 -12.74
C GLU A 68 -7.54 -9.05 -11.22
N PHE A 69 -6.89 -8.03 -10.64
CA PHE A 69 -6.92 -7.84 -9.18
C PHE A 69 -8.30 -7.42 -8.67
N LYS A 70 -9.08 -6.68 -9.49
CA LYS A 70 -10.46 -6.34 -9.16
C LYS A 70 -11.34 -7.59 -9.06
N ASN A 71 -11.08 -8.61 -9.87
CA ASN A 71 -11.84 -9.85 -9.82
C ASN A 71 -11.50 -10.68 -8.58
N THR A 72 -10.23 -10.75 -8.15
CA THR A 72 -9.86 -11.56 -6.98
C THR A 72 -10.47 -11.03 -5.69
N VAL A 73 -10.43 -9.71 -5.46
CA VAL A 73 -10.99 -9.10 -4.23
C VAL A 73 -12.50 -9.27 -4.15
N VAL A 74 -13.20 -9.13 -5.28
CA VAL A 74 -14.66 -9.35 -5.34
C VAL A 74 -15.01 -10.82 -5.14
N GLN A 75 -14.23 -11.75 -5.70
CA GLN A 75 -14.44 -13.18 -5.51
C GLN A 75 -14.23 -13.60 -4.06
N SER A 76 -13.18 -13.12 -3.37
CA SER A 76 -12.97 -13.44 -1.95
C SER A 76 -14.10 -12.94 -1.04
N TYR A 77 -14.78 -11.84 -1.39
CA TYR A 77 -15.93 -11.36 -0.62
C TYR A 77 -17.20 -12.20 -0.85
N LEU A 78 -17.31 -12.85 -2.02
CA LEU A 78 -18.45 -13.71 -2.37
C LEU A 78 -18.25 -15.18 -1.94
N SER A 79 -17.01 -15.62 -1.72
CA SER A 79 -16.69 -17.02 -1.36
C SER A 79 -16.96 -17.40 0.11
N GLY A 80 -17.46 -16.50 0.95
CA GLY A 80 -18.04 -16.89 2.25
C GLY A 80 -17.08 -17.53 3.26
N GLU A 81 -15.76 -17.44 3.07
CA GLU A 81 -14.75 -17.88 4.07
C GLU A 81 -14.46 -16.79 5.13
N GLY A 82 -15.43 -15.91 5.37
CA GLY A 82 -15.48 -15.13 6.60
C GLY A 82 -16.04 -16.03 7.71
N SER A 83 -15.18 -16.84 8.33
CA SER A 83 -15.56 -17.55 9.56
C SER A 83 -15.89 -16.53 10.65
N PHE A 84 -17.14 -16.55 11.10
CA PHE A 84 -17.60 -15.96 12.37
C PHE A 84 -16.94 -16.66 13.56
#